data_AF-A0A668SVC2-F1
#
_entry.id   AF-A0A668SVC2-F1
#
_cell.length_a   1.000
_cell.length_b   1.000
_cell.length_c   1.000
_cell.angle_alpha   90.00
_cell.angle_beta   90.00
_cell.angle_gamma   90.00
#
_symmetry.space_group_name_H-M   'P 1'
#
loop_
_entity.id
_entity.type
_entity.pdbx_description
1 polymer ?
#
loop_
_entity_poly.entity_id
_entity_poly.type
_entity_poly.pdbx_seq_one_letter_code
_entity_poly.pdbx_strand_id
1 'polypeptide(L)'
;MGDDIDAAKQVAFNIIDSNAGTLQEPSQYILVPFNDPDFGPVIKTTDKNYFKEEINKLTASGGGDEPELSMSGLQLALTSAPPSSKIYVFTDASAKDSHLKSTNIALIERTKTEVSFLLTNIFFQSV
;
A
#
# COMPACT_ATOMS: atom_id res chain seq x y z
N MET A 1 -11.57 -0.22 6.64
CA MET A 1 -11.39 0.50 5.36
C MET A 1 -12.70 0.67 4.57
N GLY A 2 -13.85 0.20 5.08
CA GLY A 2 -15.13 0.13 4.34
C GLY A 2 -15.56 1.45 3.72
N ASP A 3 -15.64 2.49 4.54
CA ASP A 3 -16.11 3.82 4.13
C ASP A 3 -14.99 4.66 3.45
N ASP A 4 -13.73 4.25 3.61
CA ASP A 4 -12.56 5.04 3.21
C ASP A 4 -11.87 4.52 1.93
N ILE A 5 -12.24 3.33 1.44
CA ILE A 5 -11.52 2.69 0.33
C ILE A 5 -11.53 3.54 -0.94
N ASP A 6 -12.64 4.22 -1.25
CA ASP A 6 -12.73 5.07 -2.43
C ASP A 6 -11.83 6.31 -2.30
N ALA A 7 -11.70 6.86 -1.08
CA ALA A 7 -10.76 7.94 -0.81
C ALA A 7 -9.30 7.46 -0.94
N ALA A 8 -8.98 6.27 -0.44
CA ALA A 8 -7.66 5.67 -0.60
C ALA A 8 -7.30 5.45 -2.09
N LYS A 9 -8.24 4.94 -2.90
CA LYS A 9 -8.08 4.79 -4.34
C LYS A 9 -7.84 6.14 -5.03
N GLN A 10 -8.60 7.18 -4.66
CA GLN A 10 -8.41 8.53 -5.21
C GLN A 10 -7.02 9.10 -4.89
N VAL A 11 -6.54 8.95 -3.65
CA VAL A 11 -5.19 9.38 -3.28
C VAL A 11 -4.14 8.61 -4.07
N ALA A 12 -4.28 7.29 -4.23
CA ALA A 12 -3.37 6.50 -5.05
C ALA A 12 -3.36 6.97 -6.51
N PHE A 13 -4.52 7.27 -7.09
CA PHE A 13 -4.62 7.80 -8.46
C PHE A 13 -3.95 9.16 -8.60
N ASN A 14 -4.15 10.04 -7.63
CA ASN A 14 -3.49 11.36 -7.63
C ASN A 14 -1.96 11.22 -7.61
N ILE A 15 -1.40 10.29 -6.82
CA ILE A 15 0.05 10.01 -6.79
C ILE A 15 0.53 9.49 -8.15
N ILE A 16 -0.20 8.55 -8.76
CA ILE A 16 0.15 7.97 -10.06
C ILE A 16 0.13 9.06 -11.13
N ASP A 17 -0.95 9.84 -11.20
CA ASP A 17 -1.17 10.85 -12.22
C ASP A 17 -0.22 12.05 -12.05
N SER A 18 0.13 12.44 -10.81
CA SER A 18 1.10 13.53 -10.56
C SER A 18 2.53 13.17 -10.96
N ASN A 19 2.86 11.88 -10.95
CA ASN A 19 4.20 11.40 -11.30
C ASN A 19 4.34 11.08 -12.78
N ALA A 20 3.25 10.73 -13.47
CA ALA A 20 3.27 10.33 -14.88
C ALA A 20 3.88 11.41 -15.79
N GLY A 21 4.83 11.02 -16.65
CA GLY A 21 5.56 11.92 -17.54
C GLY A 21 6.62 12.78 -16.84
N THR A 22 6.88 12.57 -15.55
CA THR A 22 7.92 13.27 -14.79
C THR A 22 9.09 12.34 -14.47
N LEU A 23 10.20 12.90 -13.94
CA LEU A 23 11.32 12.11 -13.43
C LEU A 23 10.94 11.20 -12.24
N GLN A 24 9.75 11.39 -11.66
CA GLN A 24 9.23 10.57 -10.55
C GLN A 24 8.34 9.43 -11.03
N GLU A 25 8.08 9.30 -12.33
CA GLU A 25 7.34 8.14 -12.86
C GLU A 25 8.13 6.85 -12.58
N PRO A 26 7.54 5.86 -11.89
CA PRO A 26 8.25 4.63 -11.58
C PRO A 26 8.42 3.79 -12.85
N SER A 27 9.56 3.10 -12.97
CA SER A 27 9.79 2.14 -14.06
C SER A 27 8.93 0.88 -13.92
N GLN A 28 8.35 0.64 -12.74
CA GLN A 28 7.48 -0.49 -12.44
C GLN A 28 6.53 -0.13 -11.29
N TYR A 29 5.25 -0.44 -11.47
CA TYR A 29 4.22 -0.38 -10.44
C TYR A 29 4.05 -1.74 -9.77
N ILE A 30 3.83 -1.73 -8.45
CA ILE A 30 3.65 -2.94 -7.64
C ILE A 30 2.46 -2.73 -6.70
N LEU A 31 1.50 -3.65 -6.73
CA LEU A 31 0.34 -3.65 -5.84
C LEU A 31 0.37 -4.92 -5.00
N VAL A 32 0.22 -4.74 -3.68
CA VAL A 32 0.07 -5.82 -2.71
C VAL A 32 -1.20 -5.55 -1.91
N PRO A 33 -2.35 -6.15 -2.26
CA PRO A 33 -3.53 -6.07 -1.42
C PRO A 33 -3.30 -6.87 -0.14
N PHE A 34 -3.98 -6.51 0.94
CA PHE A 34 -4.00 -7.31 2.16
C PHE A 34 -5.38 -7.19 2.81
N ASN A 35 -5.90 -8.30 3.34
CA ASN A 35 -7.15 -8.36 4.09
C ASN A 35 -7.19 -9.67 4.88
N ASP A 36 -7.60 -9.67 6.14
CA ASP A 36 -7.63 -10.90 6.96
C ASP A 36 -8.46 -12.02 6.30
N PRO A 37 -7.94 -13.26 6.14
CA PRO A 37 -6.66 -13.80 6.62
C PRO A 37 -5.48 -13.77 5.64
N ASP A 38 -5.64 -13.18 4.47
CA ASP A 38 -4.68 -13.28 3.38
C ASP A 38 -4.01 -11.94 3.02
N PHE A 39 -2.88 -12.02 2.31
CA PHE A 39 -2.25 -10.87 1.69
C PHE A 39 -1.61 -11.29 0.37
N GLY A 40 -1.53 -10.33 -0.56
CA GLY A 40 -1.23 -10.58 -1.95
C GLY A 40 -2.45 -11.14 -2.72
N PRO A 41 -2.21 -11.68 -3.93
CA PRO A 41 -0.92 -11.83 -4.59
C PRO A 41 -0.27 -10.50 -4.99
N VAL A 42 1.04 -10.52 -5.25
CA VAL A 42 1.75 -9.36 -5.79
C VAL A 42 1.40 -9.19 -7.26
N ILE A 43 0.94 -8.00 -7.62
CA ILE A 43 0.76 -7.59 -9.01
C ILE A 43 1.89 -6.65 -9.38
N LYS A 44 2.52 -6.89 -10.54
CA LYS A 44 3.58 -6.04 -11.10
C LYS A 44 3.23 -5.67 -12.53
N THR A 45 3.43 -4.41 -12.89
CA THR A 45 3.19 -3.91 -14.25
C THR A 45 4.04 -2.69 -14.53
N THR A 46 4.29 -2.39 -15.79
CA THR A 46 4.83 -1.09 -16.24
C THR A 46 3.74 -0.19 -16.81
N ASP A 47 2.51 -0.70 -16.95
CA ASP A 47 1.36 0.04 -17.46
C ASP A 47 0.57 0.66 -16.29
N LYS A 48 0.60 2.00 -16.22
CA LYS A 48 -0.12 2.76 -15.21
C LYS A 48 -1.63 2.58 -15.26
N ASN A 49 -2.21 2.37 -16.46
CA ASN A 49 -3.65 2.22 -16.61
C ASN A 49 -4.09 0.86 -16.09
N TYR A 50 -3.36 -0.20 -16.44
CA TYR A 50 -3.56 -1.53 -15.84
C TYR A 50 -3.42 -1.48 -14.31
N PHE A 51 -2.43 -0.73 -13.81
CA PHE A 51 -2.26 -0.55 -12.37
C PHE A 51 -3.48 0.10 -11.70
N LYS A 52 -4.03 1.16 -12.31
CA LYS A 52 -5.25 1.83 -11.82
C LYS A 52 -6.48 0.92 -11.91
N GLU A 53 -6.58 0.10 -12.94
CA GLU A 53 -7.64 -0.91 -13.06
C GLU A 53 -7.58 -1.94 -11.93
N GLU A 54 -6.39 -2.46 -11.59
CA GLU A 54 -6.21 -3.39 -10.47
C GLU A 54 -6.53 -2.75 -9.12
N ILE A 55 -6.14 -1.48 -8.91
CA ILE A 55 -6.55 -0.71 -7.72
C ILE A 55 -8.08 -0.57 -7.65
N ASN A 56 -8.75 -0.30 -8.78
CA ASN A 56 -10.21 -0.14 -8.82
C ASN A 56 -10.96 -1.43 -8.43
N LYS A 57 -10.39 -2.61 -8.72
CA LYS A 57 -10.95 -3.92 -8.35
C LYS A 57 -10.93 -4.19 -6.85
N LEU A 58 -10.12 -3.45 -6.08
CA LEU A 58 -10.06 -3.63 -4.62
C LEU A 58 -11.40 -3.28 -3.98
N THR A 59 -11.85 -4.14 -3.08
CA THR A 59 -13.07 -3.93 -2.29
C THR A 59 -12.73 -4.03 -0.81
N ALA A 60 -13.29 -3.13 0.00
CA ALA A 60 -13.25 -3.28 1.45
C ALA A 60 -14.41 -4.19 1.84
N SER A 61 -14.11 -5.45 2.13
CA SER A 61 -15.09 -6.43 2.55
C SER A 61 -14.55 -7.25 3.71
N GLY A 62 -15.35 -7.45 4.75
CA GLY A 62 -14.89 -8.01 6.02
C GLY A 62 -14.42 -6.89 6.97
N GLY A 63 -14.62 -7.10 8.26
CA GLY A 63 -14.36 -6.08 9.28
C GLY A 63 -15.32 -6.23 10.46
N GLY A 64 -15.26 -7.37 11.13
CA GLY A 64 -15.98 -7.60 12.39
C GLY A 64 -15.08 -7.37 13.59
N ASP A 65 -13.84 -7.86 13.51
CA ASP A 65 -12.85 -7.78 14.57
C ASP A 65 -11.51 -7.33 13.97
N GLU A 66 -10.90 -6.27 14.51
CA GLU A 66 -9.49 -5.97 14.28
C GLU A 66 -8.63 -7.22 14.61
N PRO A 67 -7.42 -7.43 14.04
CA PRO A 67 -6.58 -6.47 13.29
C PRO A 67 -6.00 -6.97 11.93
N GLU A 68 -5.48 -6.06 11.09
CA GLU A 68 -5.04 -6.32 9.69
C GLU A 68 -3.58 -6.85 9.57
N LEU A 69 -3.27 -7.52 8.45
CA LEU A 69 -1.93 -8.07 8.11
C LEU A 69 -1.03 -7.07 7.35
N SER A 70 -1.09 -5.80 7.73
CA SER A 70 -0.41 -4.74 6.97
C SER A 70 1.12 -4.84 7.03
N MET A 71 1.72 -5.42 8.09
CA MET A 71 3.18 -5.61 8.12
C MET A 71 3.64 -6.72 7.19
N SER A 72 2.86 -7.80 7.06
CA SER A 72 3.12 -8.90 6.12
C SER A 72 2.99 -8.41 4.68
N GLY A 73 1.95 -7.64 4.38
CA GLY A 73 1.78 -6.97 3.08
C GLY A 73 2.96 -6.05 2.74
N LEU A 74 3.41 -5.23 3.71
CA LEU A 74 4.59 -4.39 3.55
C LEU A 74 5.87 -5.20 3.33
N GLN A 75 6.07 -6.30 4.07
CA GLN A 75 7.25 -7.16 3.91
C GLN A 75 7.28 -7.77 2.50
N LEU A 76 6.13 -8.23 2.00
CA LEU A 76 5.99 -8.76 0.66
C LEU A 76 6.29 -7.69 -0.41
N ALA A 77 5.84 -6.45 -0.19
CA ALA A 77 6.19 -5.33 -1.06
C ALA A 77 7.69 -5.02 -1.04
N LEU A 78 8.31 -4.92 0.14
CA LEU A 78 9.75 -4.65 0.32
C LEU A 78 10.66 -5.71 -0.32
N THR A 79 10.23 -6.98 -0.30
CA THR A 79 10.97 -8.09 -0.92
C THR A 79 10.73 -8.21 -2.42
N SER A 80 9.63 -7.62 -2.92
CA SER A 80 9.24 -7.65 -4.33
C SER A 80 9.70 -6.43 -5.12
N ALA A 81 9.94 -5.31 -4.45
CA ALA A 81 10.29 -4.03 -5.04
C ALA A 81 11.80 -3.89 -5.30
N PRO A 82 12.21 -3.19 -6.37
CA PRO A 82 13.60 -2.78 -6.54
C PRO A 82 14.08 -1.91 -5.35
N PRO A 83 15.39 -1.88 -5.06
CA PRO A 83 15.96 -0.92 -4.12
C PRO A 83 15.61 0.53 -4.49
N SER A 84 15.58 1.42 -3.50
CA SER A 84 15.24 2.84 -3.65
C SER A 84 13.83 3.09 -4.20
N SER A 85 12.89 2.17 -3.93
CA SER A 85 11.48 2.33 -4.27
C SER A 85 10.77 3.28 -3.30
N LYS A 86 9.60 3.79 -3.72
CA LYS A 86 8.62 4.44 -2.84
C LYS A 86 7.44 3.49 -2.63
N ILE A 87 7.08 3.24 -1.37
CA ILE A 87 5.94 2.38 -1.00
C ILE A 87 4.96 3.20 -0.16
N TYR A 88 3.68 3.15 -0.55
CA TYR A 88 2.58 3.76 0.17
C TYR A 88 1.70 2.66 0.78
N VAL A 89 1.49 2.72 2.09
CA VAL A 89 0.66 1.76 2.84
C VAL A 89 -0.64 2.45 3.23
N PHE A 90 -1.77 1.98 2.70
CA PHE A 90 -3.10 2.47 3.02
C PHE A 90 -3.77 1.51 4.00
N THR A 91 -4.11 1.96 5.21
CA THR A 91 -4.79 1.16 6.24
C THR A 91 -5.52 2.09 7.21
N ASP A 92 -6.63 1.65 7.80
CA ASP A 92 -7.39 2.38 8.83
C ASP A 92 -7.36 1.68 10.19
N ALA A 93 -6.62 0.57 10.28
CA ALA A 93 -6.55 -0.30 11.43
C ALA A 93 -5.12 -0.52 11.92
N SER A 94 -5.00 -0.95 13.16
CA SER A 94 -3.71 -1.40 13.71
C SER A 94 -3.29 -2.74 13.09
N ALA A 95 -1.98 -2.95 12.97
CA ALA A 95 -1.41 -4.19 12.44
C ALA A 95 -1.35 -5.30 13.50
N LYS A 96 -1.95 -6.48 13.24
CA LYS A 96 -1.86 -7.64 14.15
C LYS A 96 -0.49 -8.29 14.16
N ASP A 97 0.24 -8.11 13.08
CA ASP A 97 1.57 -8.65 12.82
C ASP A 97 2.68 -7.62 13.11
N SER A 98 2.44 -6.74 14.10
CA SER A 98 3.40 -5.71 14.55
C SER A 98 4.77 -6.26 14.98
N HIS A 99 4.87 -7.55 15.31
CA HIS A 99 6.14 -8.23 15.58
C HIS A 99 7.11 -8.21 14.37
N LEU A 100 6.61 -8.02 13.14
CA LEU A 100 7.41 -7.89 11.92
C LEU A 100 8.06 -6.51 11.75
N LYS A 101 7.71 -5.53 12.59
CA LYS A 101 8.19 -4.14 12.46
C LYS A 101 9.70 -4.04 12.37
N SER A 102 10.45 -4.71 13.24
CA SER A 102 11.91 -4.67 13.23
C SER A 102 12.51 -5.23 11.95
N THR A 103 11.93 -6.31 11.41
CA THR A 103 12.34 -6.90 10.14
C THR A 103 12.05 -5.96 8.97
N ASN A 104 10.88 -5.31 8.96
CA ASN A 104 10.53 -4.34 7.94
C ASN A 104 11.44 -3.11 7.98
N ILE A 105 11.78 -2.60 9.18
CA ILE A 105 12.75 -1.50 9.33
C ILE A 105 14.12 -1.90 8.73
N ALA A 106 14.63 -3.08 9.05
CA ALA A 106 15.90 -3.55 8.50
C ALA A 106 15.87 -3.67 6.96
N LEU A 107 14.75 -4.14 6.39
CA LEU A 107 14.55 -4.20 4.94
C LEU A 107 14.50 -2.81 4.31
N ILE A 108 13.78 -1.86 4.92
CA ILE A 108 13.70 -0.46 4.49
C ILE A 108 15.10 0.16 4.44
N GLU A 109 15.88 0.04 5.51
CA GLU A 109 17.22 0.60 5.62
C GLU A 109 18.20 -0.01 4.62
N ARG A 110 18.11 -1.34 4.40
CA ARG A 110 18.95 -2.08 3.46
C ARG A 110 18.62 -1.73 2.01
N THR A 111 17.35 -1.63 1.69
CA THR A 111 16.88 -1.34 0.32
C THR A 111 16.85 0.14 0.00
N LYS A 112 17.03 1.02 0.99
CA LYS A 112 16.86 2.48 0.85
C LYS A 112 15.47 2.87 0.33
N THR A 113 14.47 2.05 0.66
CA THR A 113 13.08 2.28 0.29
C THR A 113 12.49 3.40 1.15
N GLU A 114 11.71 4.28 0.56
CA GLU A 114 10.89 5.26 1.28
C GLU A 114 9.51 4.65 1.54
N VAL A 115 9.08 4.56 2.79
CA VAL A 115 7.76 4.02 3.17
C VAL A 115 6.92 5.10 3.81
N SER A 116 5.73 5.36 3.26
CA SER A 116 4.76 6.31 3.79
C SER A 116 3.47 5.59 4.18
N PHE A 117 3.04 5.74 5.43
CA PHE A 117 1.74 5.26 5.91
C PHE A 117 0.69 6.35 5.71
N LEU A 118 -0.40 6.00 5.05
CA LEU A 118 -1.54 6.87 4.79
C LEU A 118 -2.74 6.28 5.55
N LEU A 119 -2.94 6.80 6.76
CA LEU A 119 -3.96 6.32 7.70
C LEU A 119 -5.28 7.07 7.47
N THR A 120 -6.27 6.40 6.89
CA THR A 120 -7.51 7.08 6.46
C THR A 120 -8.35 7.58 7.65
N ASN A 121 -8.31 6.88 8.79
CA ASN A 121 -9.00 7.28 10.03
C ASN A 121 -8.47 8.61 10.62
N ILE A 122 -7.26 9.05 10.22
CA ILE A 122 -6.65 10.31 10.69
C ILE A 122 -6.94 11.46 9.71
N PHE A 123 -7.20 11.17 8.43
CA PHE A 123 -7.51 12.20 7.43
C PHE A 123 -8.95 12.74 7.55
N PHE A 124 -9.87 12.03 8.20
CA PHE A 124 -11.27 12.45 8.35
C PHE A 124 -11.62 13.11 9.70
N GLN A 125 -10.69 13.20 10.66
CA GLN A 125 -10.87 14.07 11.83
C GLN A 125 -10.44 15.50 11.51
N SER A 126 -11.28 16.22 10.78
CA SER A 126 -11.27 17.67 10.74
C SER A 126 -12.71 18.18 10.71
N VAL A 127 -13.29 18.30 11.90
CA VAL A 127 -14.31 19.30 12.25
C VAL A 127 -13.97 19.85 13.63
#